data_AF-A0A935B4U6-F1
#
_entry.id   AF-A0A935B4U6-F1
#
_cell.length_a   1.000
_cell.length_b   1.000
_cell.length_c   1.000
_cell.angle_alpha   90.00
_cell.angle_beta   90.00
_cell.angle_gamma   90.00
#
_symmetry.space_group_name_H-M   'P 1'
#
loop_
_entity.id
_entity.type
_entity.pdbx_description
1 polymer ?
#
loop_
_entity_poly.entity_id
_entity_poly.type
_entity_poly.pdbx_seq_one_letter_code
_entity_poly.pdbx_strand_id
1 'polypeptide(L)'
;MPASSSRPTRKPALAWTRLSDEELLNLRFCDLKLTLAGSSLERRLNRINDELERRGIRFRPHMWLAEEWFSPDGVPGIAVPFYLAHPRLRRLERRLMKEVEGGNSNWLMRILRHEAGHAIDTAYRLRRRARWREVFGPASLPYPQRYRARTRSRRYVQHLGDWYAQSHPTEDFAETFAVWLKPNSDWRRTYASWPAWEKPRSSMK
;
A
#
# COMPACT_ATOMS: atom_id res chain seq x y z
N MET A 1 -44.22 9.79 -20.40
CA MET A 1 -43.28 8.65 -20.49
C MET A 1 -42.43 8.64 -19.23
N PRO A 2 -42.68 7.78 -18.23
CA PRO A 2 -41.77 7.69 -17.08
C PRO A 2 -40.57 6.82 -17.46
N ALA A 3 -39.37 7.30 -17.15
CA ALA A 3 -38.12 6.58 -17.37
C ALA A 3 -38.05 5.34 -16.46
N SER A 4 -37.86 4.18 -17.08
CA SER A 4 -37.58 2.91 -16.42
C SER A 4 -36.28 3.00 -15.63
N SER A 5 -36.36 3.04 -14.30
CA SER A 5 -35.18 2.87 -13.45
C SER A 5 -34.81 1.38 -13.40
N SER A 6 -33.86 0.96 -14.23
CA SER A 6 -33.30 -0.39 -14.14
C SER A 6 -32.59 -0.55 -12.80
N ARG A 7 -33.16 -1.38 -11.90
CA ARG A 7 -32.47 -1.80 -10.67
C ARG A 7 -31.15 -2.48 -11.06
N PRO A 8 -30.02 -2.14 -10.43
CA PRO A 8 -28.76 -2.81 -10.71
C PRO A 8 -28.90 -4.30 -10.38
N THR A 9 -28.73 -5.15 -11.38
CA THR A 9 -28.72 -6.61 -11.23
C THR A 9 -27.57 -7.01 -10.31
N ARG A 10 -27.90 -7.51 -9.12
CA ARG A 10 -26.93 -8.04 -8.16
C ARG A 10 -26.20 -9.22 -8.82
N LYS A 11 -24.87 -9.13 -8.98
CA LYS A 11 -24.07 -10.30 -9.39
C LYS A 11 -24.38 -11.46 -8.45
N PRO A 12 -24.61 -12.69 -8.96
CA PRO A 12 -24.87 -13.84 -8.12
C PRO A 12 -23.72 -14.01 -7.12
N ALA A 13 -24.06 -14.25 -5.85
CA ALA A 13 -23.06 -14.48 -4.82
C ALA A 13 -22.24 -15.72 -5.18
N LEU A 14 -20.91 -15.59 -5.17
CA LEU A 14 -20.01 -16.70 -5.48
C LEU A 14 -20.31 -17.86 -4.51
N ALA A 15 -20.44 -19.08 -5.01
CA ALA A 15 -20.87 -20.24 -4.22
C ALA A 15 -20.02 -20.45 -2.96
N TRP A 16 -18.70 -20.23 -3.07
CA TRP A 16 -17.75 -20.35 -1.97
C TRP A 16 -18.05 -19.43 -0.78
N THR A 17 -18.82 -18.35 -0.98
CA THR A 17 -19.14 -17.40 0.10
C THR A 17 -20.00 -18.01 1.22
N ARG A 18 -20.66 -19.14 0.93
CA ARG A 18 -21.52 -19.90 1.83
C ARG A 18 -20.82 -21.09 2.50
N LEU A 19 -19.61 -21.44 2.05
CA LEU A 19 -18.84 -22.54 2.64
C LEU A 19 -18.46 -22.22 4.10
N SER A 20 -18.31 -23.29 4.88
CA SER A 20 -17.66 -23.23 6.18
C SER A 20 -16.23 -22.71 6.06
N ASP A 21 -15.60 -22.34 7.18
CA ASP A 21 -14.21 -21.89 7.15
C ASP A 21 -13.25 -22.98 6.66
N GLU A 22 -13.47 -24.23 7.10
CA GLU A 22 -12.64 -25.38 6.73
C GLU A 22 -12.73 -25.68 5.23
N GLU A 23 -13.94 -25.76 4.67
CA GLU A 23 -14.14 -25.93 3.23
C GLU A 23 -13.54 -24.77 2.42
N LEU A 24 -13.64 -23.54 2.91
CA LEU A 24 -13.08 -22.36 2.25
C LEU A 24 -11.54 -22.37 2.25
N LEU A 25 -10.91 -22.85 3.32
CA LEU A 25 -9.45 -23.00 3.41
C LEU A 25 -8.91 -24.11 2.48
N ASN A 26 -9.75 -25.08 2.12
CA ASN A 26 -9.39 -26.13 1.18
C ASN A 26 -9.51 -25.72 -0.30
N LEU A 27 -10.02 -24.51 -0.60
CA LEU A 27 -10.09 -24.02 -1.98
C LEU A 27 -8.73 -23.56 -2.48
N ARG A 28 -8.47 -23.77 -3.78
CA ARG A 28 -7.33 -23.13 -4.44
C ARG A 28 -7.64 -21.65 -4.63
N PHE A 29 -6.58 -20.83 -4.63
CA PHE A 29 -6.69 -19.39 -4.83
C PHE A 29 -7.48 -19.00 -6.10
N CYS A 30 -7.27 -19.71 -7.21
CA CYS A 30 -7.96 -19.45 -8.47
C CYS A 30 -9.47 -19.78 -8.43
N ASP A 31 -9.90 -20.70 -7.56
CA ASP A 31 -11.31 -21.10 -7.43
C ASP A 31 -12.16 -20.01 -6.74
N LEU A 32 -11.51 -19.07 -6.04
CA LEU A 32 -12.17 -17.90 -5.48
C LEU A 32 -12.68 -16.92 -6.57
N LYS A 33 -12.11 -16.98 -7.78
CA LYS A 33 -12.48 -16.15 -8.95
C LYS A 33 -12.58 -14.67 -8.61
N LEU A 34 -11.65 -14.20 -7.78
CA LEU A 34 -11.60 -12.82 -7.34
C LEU A 34 -11.07 -11.91 -8.44
N THR A 35 -11.58 -10.69 -8.47
CA THR A 35 -11.11 -9.63 -9.37
C THR A 35 -10.99 -8.34 -8.58
N LEU A 36 -10.02 -7.49 -8.95
CA LEU A 36 -9.92 -6.15 -8.37
C LEU A 36 -11.05 -5.25 -8.87
N ALA A 37 -11.36 -5.34 -10.17
CA ALA A 37 -12.47 -4.62 -10.80
C ALA A 37 -13.82 -5.04 -10.20
N GLY A 38 -14.65 -4.09 -9.81
CA GLY A 38 -15.93 -4.32 -9.14
C GLY A 38 -15.83 -4.79 -7.69
N SER A 39 -14.62 -4.91 -7.12
CA SER A 39 -14.45 -5.21 -5.69
C SER A 39 -14.61 -3.96 -4.82
N SER A 40 -14.66 -4.15 -3.49
CA SER A 40 -14.62 -3.02 -2.56
C SER A 40 -13.31 -2.22 -2.56
N LEU A 41 -12.26 -2.74 -3.21
CA LEU A 41 -10.94 -2.11 -3.28
C LEU A 41 -10.82 -1.12 -4.44
N GLU A 42 -11.52 -1.35 -5.54
CA GLU A 42 -11.36 -0.62 -6.80
C GLU A 42 -11.30 0.91 -6.62
N ARG A 43 -12.26 1.48 -5.88
CA ARG A 43 -12.29 2.93 -5.62
C ARG A 43 -11.03 3.46 -4.92
N ARG A 44 -10.42 2.65 -4.05
CA ARG A 44 -9.25 3.02 -3.25
C ARG A 44 -7.96 2.85 -4.05
N LEU A 45 -7.92 1.82 -4.90
CA LEU A 45 -6.84 1.64 -5.87
C LEU A 45 -6.83 2.78 -6.89
N ASN A 46 -8.00 3.16 -7.42
CA ASN A 46 -8.12 4.31 -8.32
C ASN A 46 -7.73 5.62 -7.63
N ARG A 47 -8.09 5.80 -6.35
CA ARG A 47 -7.68 6.97 -5.57
C ARG A 47 -6.16 7.14 -5.51
N ILE A 48 -5.38 6.06 -5.45
CA ILE A 48 -3.91 6.17 -5.50
C ILE A 48 -3.46 6.75 -6.84
N ASN A 49 -4.02 6.28 -7.94
CA ASN A 49 -3.73 6.83 -9.27
C ASN A 49 -4.07 8.33 -9.32
N ASP A 50 -5.20 8.75 -8.77
CA ASP A 50 -5.58 10.17 -8.70
C ASP A 50 -4.63 11.00 -7.81
N GLU A 51 -4.10 10.42 -6.74
CA GLU A 51 -3.12 11.07 -5.86
C GLU A 51 -1.76 11.24 -6.57
N LEU A 52 -1.32 10.24 -7.33
CA LEU A 52 -0.11 10.30 -8.16
C LEU A 52 -0.26 11.34 -9.28
N GLU A 53 -1.38 11.33 -9.98
CA GLU A 53 -1.66 12.24 -11.10
C GLU A 53 -1.71 13.69 -10.65
N ARG A 54 -2.29 13.98 -9.48
CA ARG A 54 -2.26 15.32 -8.86
C ARG A 54 -0.86 15.82 -8.49
N ARG A 55 0.11 14.91 -8.39
CA ARG A 55 1.54 15.23 -8.21
C ARG A 55 2.30 15.29 -9.54
N GLY A 56 1.61 15.20 -10.68
CA GLY A 56 2.22 15.17 -12.01
C GLY A 56 2.87 13.84 -12.37
N ILE A 57 2.64 12.79 -11.58
CA ILE A 57 3.20 11.45 -11.82
C ILE A 57 2.22 10.67 -12.69
N ARG A 58 2.60 10.45 -13.95
CA ARG A 58 1.79 9.68 -14.93
C ARG A 58 1.87 8.16 -14.74
N PHE A 59 2.84 7.68 -13.97
CA PHE A 59 2.98 6.27 -13.66
C PHE A 59 1.77 5.76 -12.89
N ARG A 60 1.20 4.65 -13.36
CA ARG A 60 0.09 3.93 -12.71
C ARG A 60 0.59 2.53 -12.38
N PRO A 61 0.82 2.19 -11.10
CA PRO A 61 1.33 0.88 -10.74
C PRO A 61 0.36 -0.23 -11.18
N HIS A 62 0.90 -1.31 -11.73
CA HIS A 62 0.10 -2.51 -11.96
C HIS A 62 -0.29 -3.11 -10.61
N MET A 63 -1.54 -3.54 -10.44
CA MET A 63 -2.01 -4.09 -9.18
C MET A 63 -2.65 -5.46 -9.42
N TRP A 64 -2.32 -6.43 -8.56
CA TRP A 64 -2.85 -7.79 -8.63
C TRP A 64 -3.18 -8.33 -7.24
N LEU A 65 -3.94 -9.42 -7.19
CA LEU A 65 -4.26 -10.10 -5.93
C LEU A 65 -3.14 -11.08 -5.57
N ALA A 66 -2.75 -11.09 -4.30
CA ALA A 66 -1.72 -11.97 -3.73
C ALA A 66 -2.08 -12.33 -2.28
N GLU A 67 -1.18 -13.02 -1.58
CA GLU A 67 -1.36 -13.44 -0.17
C GLU A 67 -1.14 -12.27 0.80
N GLU A 68 -0.19 -11.39 0.51
CA GLU A 68 0.21 -10.26 1.36
C GLU A 68 0.47 -8.97 0.56
N TRP A 69 0.72 -7.87 1.27
CA TRP A 69 1.16 -6.61 0.68
C TRP A 69 2.63 -6.72 0.27
N PHE A 70 2.92 -6.41 -0.99
CA PHE A 70 4.30 -6.43 -1.47
C PHE A 70 4.46 -5.62 -2.75
N SER A 71 5.62 -5.01 -2.95
CA SER A 71 6.06 -4.45 -4.22
C SER A 71 7.37 -5.14 -4.63
N PRO A 72 7.33 -6.19 -5.47
CA PRO A 72 8.50 -6.97 -5.81
C PRO A 72 9.58 -6.13 -6.49
N ASP A 73 10.83 -6.37 -6.10
CA ASP A 73 11.98 -5.75 -6.75
C ASP A 73 12.00 -6.08 -8.25
N GLY A 74 12.14 -5.04 -9.07
CA GLY A 74 12.13 -5.16 -10.54
C GLY A 74 10.74 -5.17 -11.18
N VAL A 75 9.66 -5.27 -10.39
CA VAL A 75 8.28 -5.20 -10.89
C VAL A 75 7.64 -3.88 -10.40
N PRO A 76 7.32 -2.94 -11.31
CA PRO A 76 6.74 -1.65 -10.92
C PRO A 76 5.24 -1.79 -10.64
N GLY A 77 4.89 -2.45 -9.53
CA GLY A 77 3.49 -2.70 -9.17
C GLY A 77 3.31 -3.17 -7.73
N ILE A 78 2.04 -3.40 -7.36
CA ILE A 78 1.61 -3.62 -5.98
C ILE A 78 0.78 -4.92 -5.90
N ALA A 79 1.28 -5.88 -5.13
CA ALA A 79 0.54 -7.04 -4.68
C ALA A 79 -0.43 -6.62 -3.57
N VAL A 80 -1.71 -6.98 -3.74
CA VAL A 80 -2.80 -6.63 -2.82
C VAL A 80 -3.34 -7.91 -2.19
N PRO A 81 -3.44 -8.01 -0.85
CA PRO A 81 -3.96 -9.21 -0.21
C PRO A 81 -5.38 -9.56 -0.67
N PHE A 82 -5.56 -10.78 -1.14
CA PHE A 82 -6.80 -11.28 -1.72
C PHE A 82 -7.96 -11.25 -0.74
N TYR A 83 -7.69 -11.43 0.55
CA TYR A 83 -8.71 -11.41 1.57
C TYR A 83 -9.43 -10.07 1.63
N LEU A 84 -8.80 -8.97 1.20
CA LEU A 84 -9.42 -7.65 1.16
C LEU A 84 -10.45 -7.49 0.03
N ALA A 85 -10.42 -8.35 -0.99
CA ALA A 85 -11.30 -8.27 -2.15
C ALA A 85 -12.76 -8.65 -1.83
N HIS A 86 -13.02 -9.35 -0.71
CA HIS A 86 -14.36 -9.80 -0.37
C HIS A 86 -14.65 -9.86 1.15
N PRO A 87 -15.81 -9.39 1.65
CA PRO A 87 -16.12 -9.37 3.09
C PRO A 87 -16.06 -10.73 3.79
N ARG A 88 -16.39 -11.84 3.10
CA ARG A 88 -16.30 -13.20 3.67
C ARG A 88 -14.86 -13.58 4.00
N LEU A 89 -13.90 -13.22 3.14
CA LEU A 89 -12.49 -13.51 3.33
C LEU A 89 -11.90 -12.64 4.43
N ARG A 90 -12.26 -11.35 4.47
CA ARG A 90 -11.88 -10.46 5.59
C ARG A 90 -12.32 -10.99 6.96
N ARG A 91 -13.51 -11.63 7.04
CA ARG A 91 -13.97 -12.25 8.28
C ARG A 91 -13.16 -13.50 8.64
N LEU A 92 -12.81 -14.31 7.65
CA LEU A 92 -11.96 -15.50 7.84
C LEU A 92 -10.57 -15.07 8.32
N GLU A 93 -9.94 -14.14 7.61
CA GLU A 93 -8.64 -13.55 7.96
C GLU A 93 -8.61 -13.07 9.40
N ARG A 94 -9.60 -12.24 9.79
CA ARG A 94 -9.72 -11.74 11.17
C ARG A 94 -9.82 -12.85 12.20
N ARG A 95 -10.51 -13.94 11.88
CA ARG A 95 -10.71 -15.05 12.83
C ARG A 95 -9.39 -15.78 13.11
N LEU A 96 -8.63 -16.04 12.04
CA LEU A 96 -7.38 -16.79 12.06
C LEU A 96 -6.22 -15.92 12.55
N MET A 97 -6.02 -14.75 11.93
CA MET A 97 -4.89 -13.85 12.17
C MET A 97 -5.15 -12.79 13.25
N LYS A 98 -6.38 -12.73 13.79
CA LYS A 98 -6.85 -11.71 14.76
C LYS A 98 -6.95 -10.29 14.23
N GLU A 99 -6.34 -10.02 13.09
CA GLU A 99 -6.40 -8.73 12.41
C GLU A 99 -6.70 -8.89 10.91
N VAL A 100 -6.91 -7.75 10.25
CA VAL A 100 -7.02 -7.68 8.79
C VAL A 100 -6.22 -6.47 8.39
N GLU A 101 -4.99 -6.69 7.97
CA GLU A 101 -4.14 -5.62 7.49
C GLU A 101 -4.80 -4.94 6.26
N GLY A 102 -4.79 -3.61 6.22
CA GLY A 102 -5.59 -2.85 5.24
C GLY A 102 -7.12 -2.97 5.38
N GLY A 103 -7.64 -3.56 6.46
CA GLY A 103 -9.08 -3.77 6.66
C GLY A 103 -9.87 -2.46 6.84
N ASN A 104 -9.27 -1.42 7.43
CA ASN A 104 -9.92 -0.11 7.55
C ASN A 104 -9.44 0.85 6.46
N SER A 105 -10.30 1.80 6.06
CA SER A 105 -10.03 2.70 4.92
C SER A 105 -8.79 3.56 5.09
N ASN A 106 -8.54 4.07 6.30
CA ASN A 106 -7.43 4.96 6.56
C ASN A 106 -6.10 4.21 6.51
N TRP A 107 -6.05 3.03 7.12
CA TRP A 107 -4.89 2.15 7.12
C TRP A 107 -4.59 1.59 5.74
N LEU A 108 -5.61 1.17 4.99
CA LEU A 108 -5.43 0.74 3.60
C LEU A 108 -4.77 1.82 2.74
N MET A 109 -5.24 3.06 2.86
CA MET A 109 -4.62 4.18 2.13
C MET A 109 -3.23 4.55 2.67
N ARG A 110 -2.86 4.12 3.88
CA ARG A 110 -1.47 4.28 4.37
C ARG A 110 -0.56 3.26 3.69
N ILE A 111 -0.96 1.99 3.69
CA ILE A 111 -0.20 0.91 3.03
C ILE A 111 -0.08 1.16 1.53
N LEU A 112 -1.19 1.44 0.84
CA LEU A 112 -1.17 1.68 -0.61
C LEU A 112 -0.23 2.81 -1.04
N ARG A 113 -0.10 3.87 -0.25
CA ARG A 113 0.84 4.96 -0.54
C ARG A 113 2.29 4.57 -0.31
N HIS A 114 2.53 3.73 0.69
CA HIS A 114 3.84 3.17 0.96
C HIS A 114 4.27 2.25 -0.19
N GLU A 115 3.41 1.30 -0.58
CA GLU A 115 3.67 0.41 -1.73
C GLU A 115 3.81 1.18 -3.06
N ALA A 116 3.04 2.26 -3.25
CA ALA A 116 3.22 3.13 -4.41
C ALA A 116 4.61 3.79 -4.44
N GLY A 117 5.22 4.04 -3.28
CA GLY A 117 6.60 4.49 -3.16
C GLY A 117 7.56 3.45 -3.74
N HIS A 118 7.50 2.21 -3.27
CA HIS A 118 8.33 1.11 -3.78
C HIS A 118 8.14 0.87 -5.29
N ALA A 119 6.89 0.89 -5.77
CA ALA A 119 6.60 0.72 -7.18
C ALA A 119 7.20 1.84 -8.05
N ILE A 120 7.18 3.08 -7.57
CA ILE A 120 7.78 4.25 -8.26
C ILE A 120 9.29 4.20 -8.22
N ASP A 121 9.89 3.85 -7.08
CA ASP A 121 11.33 3.65 -6.97
C ASP A 121 11.81 2.61 -7.98
N THR A 122 11.08 1.50 -8.11
CA THR A 122 11.36 0.45 -9.09
C THR A 122 11.21 0.95 -10.53
N ALA A 123 10.09 1.60 -10.85
CA ALA A 123 9.77 2.09 -12.19
C ALA A 123 10.81 3.08 -12.73
N TYR A 124 11.25 4.02 -11.89
CA TYR A 124 12.16 5.09 -12.28
C TYR A 124 13.61 4.86 -11.81
N ARG A 125 13.87 3.71 -11.17
CA ARG A 125 15.18 3.33 -10.63
C ARG A 125 15.74 4.40 -9.69
N LEU A 126 14.90 4.99 -8.84
CA LEU A 126 15.26 6.17 -8.05
C LEU A 126 16.44 5.87 -7.11
N ARG A 127 16.48 4.67 -6.52
CA ARG A 127 17.56 4.20 -5.65
C ARG A 127 18.96 4.18 -6.28
N ARG A 128 19.06 4.30 -7.62
CA ARG A 128 20.34 4.41 -8.32
C ARG A 128 20.90 5.85 -8.31
N ARG A 129 20.07 6.85 -8.06
CA ARG A 129 20.46 8.27 -8.09
C ARG A 129 21.34 8.61 -6.88
N ALA A 130 22.38 9.42 -7.07
CA ALA A 130 23.28 9.86 -5.99
C ALA A 130 22.50 10.53 -4.84
N ARG A 131 21.64 11.49 -5.19
CA ARG A 131 20.78 12.19 -4.22
C ARG A 131 19.90 11.26 -3.38
N TRP A 132 19.38 10.17 -3.98
CA TRP A 132 18.58 9.21 -3.23
C TRP A 132 19.44 8.53 -2.15
N ARG A 133 20.66 8.10 -2.53
CA ARG A 133 21.60 7.44 -1.61
C ARG A 133 22.12 8.38 -0.53
N GLU A 134 22.33 9.65 -0.84
CA GLU A 134 22.73 10.68 0.14
C GLU A 134 21.65 10.89 1.20
N VAL A 135 20.38 10.80 0.83
CA VAL A 135 19.26 11.09 1.73
C VAL A 135 18.84 9.87 2.56
N PHE A 136 18.78 8.69 1.94
CA PHE A 136 18.23 7.47 2.57
C PHE A 136 19.30 6.44 2.96
N GLY A 137 20.50 6.52 2.34
CA GLY A 137 21.54 5.50 2.45
C GLY A 137 21.54 4.52 1.27
N PRO A 138 22.40 3.49 1.28
CA PRO A 138 22.49 2.53 0.18
C PRO A 138 21.34 1.52 0.20
N ALA A 139 20.59 1.40 -0.90
CA ALA A 139 19.52 0.41 -1.03
C ALA A 139 20.04 -1.04 -1.13
N SER A 140 21.34 -1.23 -1.34
CA SER A 140 21.99 -2.54 -1.39
C SER A 140 22.31 -3.11 -0.01
N LEU A 141 21.92 -2.44 1.08
CA LEU A 141 22.06 -3.01 2.41
C LEU A 141 21.22 -4.30 2.50
N PRO A 142 21.70 -5.32 3.22
CA PRO A 142 20.87 -6.48 3.52
C PRO A 142 19.67 -6.05 4.37
N TYR A 143 18.48 -6.55 4.04
CA TYR A 143 17.32 -6.41 4.91
C TYR A 143 17.60 -7.10 6.25
N PRO A 144 17.45 -6.39 7.38
CA PRO A 144 17.71 -6.99 8.68
C PRO A 144 16.60 -7.98 9.04
N GLN A 145 16.95 -9.16 9.56
CA GLN A 145 15.95 -10.10 10.10
C GLN A 145 15.16 -9.50 11.27
N ARG A 146 15.81 -8.60 12.04
CA ARG A 146 15.22 -7.83 13.14
C ARG A 146 15.88 -6.47 13.19
N TYR A 147 15.10 -5.41 13.41
CA TYR A 147 15.64 -4.06 13.63
C TYR A 147 15.24 -3.56 15.02
N ARG A 148 16.09 -2.69 15.61
CA ARG A 148 15.81 -2.04 16.89
C ARG A 148 15.54 -0.56 16.65
N ALA A 149 14.27 -0.17 16.75
CA ALA A 149 13.84 1.21 16.62
C ALA A 149 14.49 2.13 17.65
N ARG A 150 15.05 3.25 17.19
CA ARG A 150 15.45 4.38 18.04
C ARG A 150 14.25 5.32 18.20
N THR A 151 13.47 5.10 19.25
CA THR A 151 12.14 5.74 19.41
C THR A 151 12.17 7.26 19.54
N ARG A 152 13.29 7.82 20.05
CA ARG A 152 13.53 9.27 20.16
C ARG A 152 14.13 9.91 18.89
N SER A 153 14.39 9.13 17.85
CA SER A 153 14.98 9.64 16.61
C SER A 153 13.99 10.51 15.85
N ARG A 154 14.42 11.73 15.49
CA ARG A 154 13.68 12.66 14.61
C ARG A 154 14.18 12.65 13.17
N ARG A 155 15.07 11.72 12.81
CA ARG A 155 15.65 11.60 11.45
C ARG A 155 14.73 10.89 10.46
N TYR A 156 13.63 10.31 10.92
CA TYR A 156 12.73 9.50 10.10
C TYR A 156 11.31 10.04 10.22
N VAL A 157 10.57 9.94 9.13
CA VAL A 157 9.13 10.15 9.15
C VAL A 157 8.46 8.96 9.84
N GLN A 158 7.23 9.16 10.32
CA GLN A 158 6.42 8.10 10.90
C GLN A 158 5.14 7.97 10.08
N HIS A 159 4.95 6.83 9.40
CA HIS A 159 3.72 6.63 8.62
C HIS A 159 3.08 5.25 8.65
N LEU A 160 3.75 4.09 8.81
CA LEU A 160 3.03 2.84 9.11
C LEU A 160 2.99 2.57 10.62
N GLY A 161 4.07 2.78 11.34
CA GLY A 161 4.12 2.50 12.78
C GLY A 161 5.47 1.90 13.13
N ASP A 162 5.68 1.57 14.40
CA ASP A 162 6.86 0.83 14.89
C ASP A 162 8.22 1.37 14.43
N TRP A 163 8.27 2.65 14.06
CA TRP A 163 9.44 3.28 13.45
C TRP A 163 9.93 2.52 12.19
N TYR A 164 9.01 2.02 11.37
CA TYR A 164 9.28 1.16 10.21
C TYR A 164 10.23 1.80 9.18
N ALA A 165 10.20 3.12 9.02
CA ALA A 165 11.19 3.88 8.25
C ALA A 165 12.66 3.66 8.69
N GLN A 166 12.91 3.14 9.89
CA GLN A 166 14.26 2.80 10.37
C GLN A 166 14.72 1.40 10.00
N SER A 167 13.84 0.57 9.43
CA SER A 167 14.13 -0.84 9.13
C SER A 167 15.09 -0.99 7.94
N HIS A 168 14.93 -0.17 6.90
CA HIS A 168 15.78 -0.21 5.70
C HIS A 168 15.70 1.13 4.92
N PRO A 169 16.75 1.53 4.16
CA PRO A 169 16.70 2.74 3.31
C PRO A 169 15.54 2.81 2.33
N THR A 170 15.12 1.68 1.75
CA THR A 170 13.95 1.63 0.85
C THR A 170 12.65 1.86 1.62
N GLU A 171 12.53 1.33 2.85
CA GLU A 171 11.37 1.60 3.72
C GLU A 171 11.32 3.06 4.16
N ASP A 172 12.47 3.68 4.46
CA ASP A 172 12.57 5.11 4.75
C ASP A 172 12.08 5.97 3.58
N PHE A 173 12.46 5.59 2.35
CA PHE A 173 11.95 6.23 1.14
C PHE A 173 10.44 6.04 0.98
N ALA A 174 9.92 4.81 1.10
CA ALA A 174 8.50 4.51 0.91
C ALA A 174 7.62 5.21 1.97
N GLU A 175 8.04 5.23 3.23
CA GLU A 175 7.40 5.98 4.31
C GLU A 175 7.42 7.50 4.02
N THR A 176 8.56 8.03 3.54
CA THR A 176 8.70 9.46 3.16
C THR A 176 7.79 9.80 1.99
N PHE A 177 7.76 8.95 0.97
CA PHE A 177 6.93 9.11 -0.22
C PHE A 177 5.46 9.12 0.16
N ALA A 178 5.02 8.20 1.03
CA ALA A 178 3.63 8.10 1.43
C ALA A 178 3.12 9.34 2.18
N VAL A 179 3.94 9.89 3.08
CA VAL A 179 3.67 11.13 3.80
C VAL A 179 3.58 12.33 2.86
N TRP A 180 4.48 12.39 1.87
CA TRP A 180 4.51 13.44 0.85
C TRP A 180 3.31 13.35 -0.10
N LEU A 181 2.97 12.15 -0.57
CA LEU A 181 1.92 11.91 -1.55
C LEU A 181 0.53 12.27 -0.99
N LYS A 182 0.26 11.95 0.28
CA LYS A 182 -1.03 12.15 0.94
C LYS A 182 -1.57 13.58 0.71
N PRO A 183 -2.77 13.74 0.12
CA PRO A 183 -3.40 15.05 -0.04
C PRO A 183 -3.60 15.77 1.29
N ASN A 184 -3.39 17.09 1.30
CA ASN A 184 -3.52 17.93 2.49
C ASN A 184 -2.69 17.45 3.69
N SER A 185 -1.62 16.71 3.43
CA SER A 185 -0.69 16.28 4.47
C SER A 185 -0.01 17.50 5.09
N ASP A 186 -0.03 17.56 6.42
CA ASP A 186 0.59 18.61 7.21
C ASP A 186 2.06 18.30 7.53
N TRP A 187 2.69 17.39 6.78
CA TRP A 187 4.10 17.03 6.95
C TRP A 187 5.01 18.25 7.01
N ARG A 188 4.65 19.32 6.28
CA ARG A 188 5.37 20.60 6.28
C ARG A 188 5.40 21.30 7.65
N ARG A 189 4.41 21.05 8.49
CA ARG A 189 4.35 21.55 9.86
C ARG A 189 4.93 20.51 10.82
N THR A 190 4.53 19.26 10.65
CA THR A 190 4.90 18.14 11.55
C THR A 190 6.40 17.93 11.64
N TYR A 191 7.12 18.01 10.51
CA TYR A 191 8.56 17.74 10.45
C TYR A 191 9.43 19.00 10.37
N ALA A 192 8.87 20.21 10.50
CA ALA A 192 9.61 21.46 10.29
C ALA A 192 10.88 21.60 11.15
N SER A 193 10.84 21.08 12.39
CA SER A 193 11.97 21.10 13.33
C SER A 193 12.74 19.78 13.39
N TRP A 194 12.46 18.86 12.47
CA TRP A 194 13.05 17.52 12.44
C TRP A 194 14.06 17.42 11.30
N PRO A 195 15.20 16.72 11.47
CA PRO A 195 16.09 16.43 10.36
C PRO A 195 15.40 15.69 9.19
N ALA A 196 14.32 14.95 9.47
CA ALA A 196 13.49 14.30 8.45
C ALA A 196 12.86 15.29 7.45
N TRP A 197 12.79 16.58 7.77
CA TRP A 197 12.27 17.66 6.91
C TRP A 197 12.79 17.62 5.48
N GLU A 198 14.09 17.41 5.34
CA GLU A 198 14.76 17.55 4.06
C GLU A 198 14.38 16.43 3.09
N LYS A 199 13.94 15.26 3.58
CA LYS A 199 13.63 14.10 2.73
C LYS A 199 12.48 14.38 1.75
N PRO A 200 11.26 14.73 2.19
CA PRO A 200 10.15 15.06 1.28
C PRO A 200 10.35 16.38 0.51
N ARG A 201 11.18 17.30 1.01
CA ARG A 201 11.47 18.59 0.38
C ARG A 201 12.45 18.48 -0.79
N SER A 202 13.46 17.62 -0.64
CA SER A 202 14.56 17.49 -1.58
C SER A 202 14.32 16.32 -2.55
N SER A 203 13.95 15.14 -2.07
CA SER A 203 13.92 13.92 -2.89
C SER A 203 12.67 13.74 -3.75
N MET A 204 11.62 14.54 -3.53
CA MET A 204 10.31 14.39 -4.17
C MET A 204 9.95 15.53 -5.14
N LYS A 205 10.95 16.30 -5.58
CA LYS A 205 10.82 17.24 -6.71
C LYS A 205 11.25 16.54 -8.00
#